data_AF-A0A964MCA1-F1
#
_entry.id   AF-A0A964MCA1-F1
#
_cell.length_a   1.000
_cell.length_b   1.000
_cell.length_c   1.000
_cell.angle_alpha   90.00
_cell.angle_beta   90.00
_cell.angle_gamma   90.00
#
_symmetry.space_group_name_H-M   'P 1'
#
loop_
_entity.id
_entity.type
_entity.pdbx_description
1 polymer ?
#
loop_
_entity_poly.entity_id
_entity_poly.type
_entity_poly.pdbx_seq_one_letter_code
_entity_poly.pdbx_strand_id
1 'polypeptide(L)'
;FCAMCGAMTLALMSWLVLRWSRKIAPQIGWVAAVGALAAPLFLVHSEGFLEQCFITEQYTLMTMLLGMILIVATIMNEPGSNRRRLWLAVLIGWLWGLAICNHLSQMALGLTVALAIIGILPRENWRPTAVRFGFVATAGLILGLLLFLWLPIRSMANPLLDWGDPQTLKRFIWALTRQQWGTRSIFEAPPGWIAVFTRDWFSTYHPIENWGVAGIISLAIGAVVLARRGSMKLAWLAAICIPYTLGMYWGHLKQDGINLTYIRQYGVSDWHLPIYMAGALAGGIGVAWGLDWMKRNTRLAPAMAAVVLAAAGITGGQAIGRASMHDFNEPKMFIEDALRPTPDN
;
A
#
# COMPACT_ATOMS: atom_id res chain seq x y z
N PHE A 1 18.25 -4.20 1.42
CA PHE A 1 17.20 -3.75 2.35
C PHE A 1 15.81 -3.86 1.70
N CYS A 2 15.58 -3.26 0.53
CA CYS A 2 14.28 -3.29 -0.18
C CYS A 2 13.73 -4.72 -0.41
N ALA A 3 14.55 -5.65 -0.92
CA ALA A 3 14.15 -7.06 -1.05
C ALA A 3 13.70 -7.71 0.28
N MET A 4 14.31 -7.33 1.42
CA MET A 4 13.91 -7.82 2.74
C MET A 4 12.55 -7.24 3.14
N CYS A 5 12.31 -5.94 2.92
CA CYS A 5 11.00 -5.32 3.15
C CYS A 5 9.92 -5.94 2.25
N GLY A 6 10.23 -6.20 0.98
CA GLY A 6 9.36 -6.93 0.06
C GLY A 6 9.01 -8.33 0.56
N ALA A 7 10.01 -9.12 0.94
CA ALA A 7 9.79 -10.46 1.52
C ALA A 7 8.95 -10.40 2.81
N MET A 8 9.17 -9.40 3.67
CA MET A 8 8.33 -9.15 4.84
C MET A 8 6.90 -8.82 4.44
N THR A 9 6.65 -7.93 3.47
CA THR A 9 5.31 -7.65 2.95
C THR A 9 4.58 -8.94 2.57
N LEU A 10 5.24 -9.83 1.81
CA LEU A 10 4.66 -11.11 1.40
C LEU A 10 4.29 -12.00 2.60
N ALA A 11 5.16 -12.10 3.60
CA ALA A 11 4.89 -12.88 4.81
C ALA A 11 3.71 -12.31 5.63
N LEU A 12 3.64 -10.98 5.77
CA LEU A 12 2.53 -10.30 6.46
C LEU A 12 1.21 -10.55 5.73
N MET A 13 1.20 -10.54 4.40
CA MET A 13 0.01 -10.85 3.59
C MET A 13 -0.47 -12.28 3.79
N SER A 14 0.43 -13.26 3.79
CA SER A 14 0.07 -14.64 4.10
C SER A 14 -0.57 -14.78 5.48
N TRP A 15 0.00 -14.11 6.49
CA TRP A 15 -0.56 -14.11 7.83
C TRP A 15 -1.97 -13.48 7.86
N LEU A 16 -2.16 -12.35 7.19
CA LEU A 16 -3.45 -11.65 7.13
C LEU A 16 -4.53 -12.53 6.49
N VAL A 17 -4.25 -13.11 5.32
CA VAL A 17 -5.21 -13.98 4.61
C VAL A 17 -5.55 -15.22 5.43
N LEU A 18 -4.55 -15.87 6.04
CA LEU A 18 -4.79 -17.03 6.91
C LEU A 18 -5.66 -16.65 8.11
N ARG A 19 -5.33 -15.55 8.78
CA ARG A 19 -6.03 -15.07 9.98
C ARG A 19 -7.46 -14.65 9.67
N TRP A 20 -7.67 -13.88 8.61
CA TRP A 20 -8.98 -13.44 8.18
C TRP A 20 -9.84 -14.60 7.70
N SER A 21 -9.29 -15.53 6.91
CA SER A 21 -10.01 -16.70 6.44
C SER A 21 -10.55 -17.55 7.59
N ARG A 22 -9.70 -17.88 8.57
CA ARG A 22 -10.10 -18.67 9.75
C ARG A 22 -11.10 -17.92 10.64
N LYS A 23 -11.01 -16.59 10.72
CA LYS A 23 -11.98 -15.79 11.48
C LYS A 23 -13.34 -15.71 10.81
N ILE A 24 -13.37 -15.64 9.47
CA ILE A 24 -14.60 -15.56 8.68
C ILE A 24 -15.27 -16.94 8.53
N ALA A 25 -14.48 -18.01 8.41
CA ALA A 25 -14.95 -19.40 8.38
C ALA A 25 -14.01 -20.31 9.18
N PRO A 26 -14.29 -20.58 10.47
CA PRO A 26 -13.43 -21.43 11.32
C PRO A 26 -13.16 -22.84 10.76
N GLN A 27 -14.10 -23.38 9.98
CA GLN A 27 -14.05 -24.71 9.38
C GLN A 27 -13.32 -24.77 8.02
N ILE A 28 -12.75 -23.66 7.53
CA ILE A 28 -12.14 -23.55 6.19
C ILE A 28 -10.92 -24.47 5.98
N GLY A 29 -10.40 -25.12 7.02
CA GLY A 29 -9.40 -26.18 6.90
C GLY A 29 -8.12 -25.77 6.16
N TRP A 30 -7.56 -26.69 5.37
CA TRP A 30 -6.28 -26.51 4.67
C TRP A 30 -6.34 -25.49 3.52
N VAL A 31 -7.52 -25.22 2.94
CA VAL A 31 -7.64 -24.30 1.80
C VAL A 31 -7.38 -22.83 2.18
N ALA A 32 -7.49 -22.48 3.47
CA ALA A 32 -7.02 -21.18 3.94
C ALA A 32 -5.50 -21.02 3.87
N ALA A 33 -4.72 -22.10 4.03
CA ALA A 33 -3.28 -22.05 3.83
C ALA A 33 -2.94 -21.84 2.34
N VAL A 34 -3.70 -22.45 1.43
CA VAL A 34 -3.56 -22.21 -0.02
C VAL A 34 -3.85 -20.76 -0.36
N GLY A 35 -4.94 -20.19 0.14
CA GLY A 35 -5.24 -18.77 -0.06
C GLY A 35 -4.14 -17.86 0.50
N ALA A 36 -3.59 -18.21 1.67
CA ALA A 36 -2.47 -17.49 2.28
C ALA A 36 -1.18 -17.53 1.44
N LEU A 37 -0.95 -18.60 0.68
CA LEU A 37 0.15 -18.69 -0.29
C LEU A 37 -0.18 -18.00 -1.63
N ALA A 38 -1.45 -18.01 -2.05
CA ALA A 38 -1.87 -17.39 -3.30
C ALA A 38 -1.76 -15.85 -3.27
N ALA A 39 -2.11 -15.21 -2.15
CA ALA A 39 -2.01 -13.75 -2.03
C ALA A 39 -0.62 -13.16 -2.34
N PRO A 40 0.48 -13.62 -1.71
CA PRO A 40 1.81 -13.10 -2.06
C PRO A 40 2.20 -13.43 -3.50
N LEU A 41 1.78 -14.59 -4.05
CA LEU A 41 2.05 -14.91 -5.46
C LEU A 41 1.33 -13.96 -6.42
N PHE A 42 0.10 -13.54 -6.11
CA PHE A 42 -0.60 -12.52 -6.90
C PHE A 42 0.08 -11.15 -6.80
N LEU A 43 0.69 -10.79 -5.67
CA LEU A 43 1.45 -9.54 -5.58
C LEU A 43 2.78 -9.62 -6.32
N VAL A 44 3.47 -10.76 -6.27
CA VAL A 44 4.71 -11.00 -7.03
C VAL A 44 4.48 -10.99 -8.55
N HIS A 45 3.25 -11.21 -9.01
CA HIS A 45 2.91 -11.03 -10.42
C HIS A 45 3.01 -9.55 -10.85
N SER A 46 2.85 -8.59 -9.93
CA SER A 46 3.01 -7.17 -10.23
C SER A 46 4.46 -6.82 -10.47
N GLU A 47 4.78 -6.43 -11.70
CA GLU A 47 6.11 -5.95 -12.09
C GLU A 47 6.54 -4.75 -11.24
N GLY A 48 5.62 -3.81 -11.00
CA GLY A 48 5.88 -2.65 -10.15
C GLY A 48 6.21 -3.01 -8.70
N PHE A 49 5.73 -4.14 -8.15
CA PHE A 49 6.17 -4.59 -6.83
C PHE A 49 7.55 -5.26 -6.86
N LEU A 50 7.80 -6.07 -7.88
CA LEU A 50 9.07 -6.78 -8.03
C LEU A 50 10.24 -5.84 -8.31
N GLU A 51 10.06 -4.88 -9.22
CA GLU A 51 11.04 -3.84 -9.51
C GLU A 51 11.47 -3.14 -8.22
N GLN A 52 10.50 -2.76 -7.39
CA GLN A 52 10.69 -2.10 -6.11
C GLN A 52 11.37 -2.97 -5.04
N CYS A 53 11.40 -4.29 -5.24
CA CYS A 53 12.22 -5.21 -4.44
C CYS A 53 13.69 -5.22 -4.87
N PHE A 54 13.97 -4.94 -6.15
CA PHE A 54 15.32 -5.00 -6.74
C PHE A 54 16.03 -3.65 -6.77
N ILE A 55 15.30 -2.54 -6.77
CA ILE A 55 15.87 -1.19 -6.74
C ILE A 55 15.92 -0.60 -5.32
N THR A 56 16.82 0.35 -5.09
CA THR A 56 16.95 1.02 -3.78
C THR A 56 15.99 2.19 -3.68
N GLU A 57 14.70 1.86 -3.56
CA GLU A 57 13.61 2.83 -3.39
C GLU A 57 12.75 2.55 -2.15
N GLN A 58 11.91 3.53 -1.80
CA GLN A 58 11.12 3.59 -0.56
C GLN A 58 9.82 2.76 -0.57
N TYR A 59 9.44 2.19 -1.72
CA TYR A 59 8.10 1.62 -1.89
C TYR A 59 7.90 0.25 -1.24
N THR A 60 8.95 -0.57 -1.10
CA THR A 60 8.82 -1.84 -0.35
C THR A 60 8.73 -1.63 1.15
N LEU A 61 9.38 -0.59 1.69
CA LEU A 61 9.17 -0.16 3.07
C LEU A 61 7.73 0.37 3.26
N MET A 62 7.20 1.10 2.28
CA MET A 62 5.80 1.54 2.26
C MET A 62 4.81 0.37 2.38
N THR A 63 4.95 -0.66 1.53
CA THR A 63 4.05 -1.83 1.55
C THR A 63 4.22 -2.66 2.82
N MET A 64 5.42 -2.73 3.39
CA MET A 64 5.66 -3.41 4.67
C MET A 64 4.95 -2.69 5.82
N LEU A 65 5.08 -1.36 5.92
CA LEU A 65 4.41 -0.55 6.95
C LEU A 65 2.89 -0.64 6.82
N LEU A 66 2.36 -0.62 5.60
CA LEU A 66 0.95 -0.87 5.31
C LEU A 66 0.48 -2.23 5.84
N GLY A 67 1.24 -3.30 5.57
CA GLY A 67 0.98 -4.63 6.10
C GLY A 67 1.00 -4.70 7.63
N MET A 68 1.97 -4.03 8.27
CA MET A 68 2.04 -3.96 9.73
C MET A 68 0.82 -3.24 10.33
N ILE A 69 0.37 -2.13 9.73
CA ILE A 69 -0.84 -1.41 10.14
C ILE A 69 -2.07 -2.33 10.04
N LEU A 70 -2.22 -3.09 8.96
CA LEU A 70 -3.30 -4.06 8.81
C LEU A 70 -3.25 -5.18 9.84
N ILE A 71 -2.05 -5.63 10.23
CA ILE A 71 -1.86 -6.63 11.29
C ILE A 71 -2.29 -6.06 12.63
N VAL A 72 -1.83 -4.87 12.98
CA VAL A 72 -2.22 -4.22 14.25
C VAL A 72 -3.73 -4.00 14.28
N ALA A 73 -4.34 -3.50 13.19
CA ALA A 73 -5.79 -3.38 13.07
C ALA A 73 -6.53 -4.72 13.27
N THR A 74 -6.00 -5.79 12.70
CA THR A 74 -6.53 -7.15 12.84
C THR A 74 -6.49 -7.60 14.30
N ILE A 75 -5.34 -7.45 14.97
CA ILE A 75 -5.12 -7.85 16.36
C ILE A 75 -5.95 -7.00 17.33
N MET A 76 -6.10 -5.69 17.05
CA MET A 76 -6.97 -4.81 17.83
C MET A 76 -8.42 -5.31 17.87
N ASN A 77 -8.90 -5.84 16.74
CA ASN A 77 -10.26 -6.37 16.57
C ASN A 77 -10.45 -7.79 17.13
N GLU A 78 -9.52 -8.29 17.93
CA GLU A 78 -9.64 -9.57 18.63
C GLU A 78 -10.05 -9.39 20.09
N PRO A 79 -10.58 -10.45 20.73
CA PRO A 79 -10.78 -10.46 22.17
C PRO A 79 -9.47 -10.14 22.91
N GLY A 80 -9.56 -9.31 23.94
CA GLY A 80 -8.40 -8.89 24.71
C GLY A 80 -8.73 -7.77 25.69
N SER A 81 -7.79 -7.50 26.60
CA SER A 81 -7.95 -6.46 27.62
C SER A 81 -7.91 -5.06 27.00
N ASN A 82 -8.56 -4.10 27.67
CA ASN A 82 -8.54 -2.69 27.26
C ASN A 82 -7.11 -2.12 27.24
N ARG A 83 -6.27 -2.53 28.21
CA ARG A 83 -4.85 -2.14 28.27
C ARG A 83 -4.08 -2.57 27.02
N ARG A 84 -4.29 -3.80 26.55
CA ARG A 84 -3.69 -4.28 25.30
C ARG A 84 -4.12 -3.42 24.11
N ARG A 85 -5.42 -3.12 23.99
CA ARG A 85 -5.95 -2.30 22.89
C ARG A 85 -5.40 -0.88 22.89
N LEU A 86 -5.20 -0.27 24.07
CA LEU A 86 -4.58 1.06 24.17
C LEU A 86 -3.13 1.05 23.65
N TRP A 87 -2.33 0.05 23.99
CA TRP A 87 -0.98 -0.09 23.44
C TRP A 87 -0.97 -0.31 21.93
N LEU A 88 -1.91 -1.10 21.42
CA LEU A 88 -2.06 -1.27 19.97
C LEU A 88 -2.51 0.03 19.28
N ALA A 89 -3.29 0.87 19.94
CA ALA A 89 -3.66 2.19 19.43
C ALA A 89 -2.46 3.14 19.36
N VAL A 90 -1.57 3.13 20.36
CA VAL A 90 -0.29 3.84 20.29
C VAL A 90 0.56 3.31 19.14
N LEU A 91 0.69 1.98 19.03
CA LEU A 91 1.50 1.32 18.02
C LEU A 91 1.01 1.61 16.59
N ILE A 92 -0.29 1.52 16.33
CA ILE A 92 -0.84 1.79 14.98
C ILE A 92 -0.66 3.27 14.61
N GLY A 93 -0.80 4.19 15.57
CA GLY A 93 -0.50 5.60 15.37
C GLY A 93 0.97 5.82 15.03
N TRP A 94 1.88 5.22 15.79
CA TRP A 94 3.33 5.31 15.55
C TRP A 94 3.74 4.75 14.20
N LEU A 95 3.24 3.56 13.83
CA LEU A 95 3.47 2.98 12.51
C LEU A 95 2.92 3.88 11.39
N TRP A 96 1.77 4.52 11.60
CA TRP A 96 1.22 5.47 10.64
C TRP A 96 2.10 6.72 10.48
N GLY A 97 2.64 7.26 11.58
CA GLY A 97 3.63 8.35 11.52
C GLY A 97 4.88 7.96 10.73
N LEU A 98 5.43 6.77 10.97
CA LEU A 98 6.55 6.24 10.18
C LEU A 98 6.19 6.05 8.71
N ALA A 99 4.97 5.59 8.41
CA ALA A 99 4.50 5.43 7.03
C ALA A 99 4.44 6.78 6.30
N ILE A 100 3.98 7.85 6.96
CA ILE A 100 3.98 9.21 6.42
C ILE A 100 5.42 9.71 6.19
N CYS A 101 6.34 9.45 7.13
CA CYS A 101 7.76 9.79 6.97
C CYS A 101 8.43 9.05 5.82
N ASN A 102 8.03 7.80 5.55
CA ASN A 102 8.52 7.03 4.41
C ASN A 102 7.97 7.56 3.08
N HIS A 103 6.65 7.78 2.99
CA HIS A 103 6.03 8.31 1.78
C HIS A 103 4.79 9.12 2.13
N LEU A 104 4.77 10.40 1.75
CA LEU A 104 3.73 11.35 2.19
C LEU A 104 2.30 10.90 1.81
N SER A 105 2.13 10.18 0.70
CA SER A 105 0.82 9.63 0.32
C SER A 105 0.23 8.64 1.33
N GLN A 106 1.04 8.09 2.25
CA GLN A 106 0.56 7.26 3.36
C GLN A 106 -0.26 8.05 4.40
N MET A 107 -0.37 9.38 4.27
CA MET A 107 -1.42 10.15 4.96
C MET A 107 -2.82 9.57 4.69
N ALA A 108 -3.05 8.99 3.51
CA ALA A 108 -4.28 8.30 3.15
C ALA A 108 -4.67 7.15 4.10
N LEU A 109 -3.69 6.54 4.79
CA LEU A 109 -3.95 5.46 5.75
C LEU A 109 -4.70 5.92 7.01
N GLY A 110 -4.83 7.23 7.24
CA GLY A 110 -5.56 7.77 8.39
C GLY A 110 -7.00 7.24 8.49
N LEU A 111 -7.68 7.06 7.35
CA LEU A 111 -9.02 6.46 7.35
C LEU A 111 -8.99 5.00 7.81
N THR A 112 -7.99 4.23 7.41
CA THR A 112 -7.82 2.83 7.85
C THR A 112 -7.54 2.76 9.35
N VAL A 113 -6.67 3.63 9.88
CA VAL A 113 -6.40 3.73 11.32
C VAL A 113 -7.65 4.11 12.09
N ALA A 114 -8.41 5.10 11.62
CA ALA A 114 -9.68 5.51 12.22
C ALA A 114 -10.70 4.36 12.24
N LEU A 115 -10.87 3.64 11.12
CA LEU A 115 -11.76 2.48 11.04
C LEU A 115 -11.32 1.34 11.97
N ALA A 116 -10.01 1.11 12.13
CA ALA A 116 -9.48 0.12 13.05
C ALA A 116 -9.86 0.44 14.50
N ILE A 117 -9.77 1.72 14.90
CA ILE A 117 -10.19 2.20 16.23
C ILE A 117 -11.72 2.13 16.38
N ILE A 118 -12.49 2.59 15.40
CA ILE A 118 -13.95 2.55 15.42
C ILE A 118 -14.45 1.11 15.59
N GLY A 119 -13.80 0.15 14.92
CA GLY A 119 -14.16 -1.27 14.99
C GLY A 119 -14.06 -1.91 16.37
N ILE A 120 -13.37 -1.29 17.34
CA ILE A 120 -13.21 -1.80 18.70
C ILE A 120 -14.02 -1.03 19.76
N LEU A 121 -14.70 0.04 19.37
CA LEU A 121 -15.46 0.87 20.31
C LEU A 121 -16.70 0.11 20.83
N PRO A 122 -17.05 0.29 22.11
CA PRO A 122 -18.32 -0.23 22.63
C PRO A 122 -19.48 0.50 21.94
N ARG A 123 -20.61 -0.19 21.71
CA ARG A 123 -21.81 0.43 21.10
C ARG A 123 -22.39 1.52 22.00
N GLU A 124 -22.44 1.23 23.29
CA GLU A 124 -22.86 2.15 24.32
C GLU A 124 -21.67 2.98 24.79
N ASN A 125 -21.89 4.27 25.03
CA ASN A 125 -20.87 5.18 25.55
C ASN A 125 -19.55 5.18 24.73
N TRP A 126 -19.67 5.15 23.41
CA TRP A 126 -18.52 5.08 22.50
C TRP A 126 -17.66 6.35 22.53
N ARG A 127 -18.24 7.53 22.81
CA ARG A 127 -17.56 8.82 22.68
C ARG A 127 -16.33 8.97 23.59
N PRO A 128 -16.40 8.76 24.93
CA PRO A 128 -15.22 8.88 25.78
C PRO A 128 -14.13 7.87 25.42
N THR A 129 -14.55 6.66 25.00
CA THR A 129 -13.63 5.63 24.53
C THR A 129 -12.95 6.07 23.23
N ALA A 130 -13.69 6.60 22.27
CA ALA A 130 -13.15 7.10 21.01
C ALA A 130 -12.14 8.22 21.23
N VAL A 131 -12.46 9.19 22.10
CA VAL A 131 -11.53 10.28 22.45
C VAL A 131 -10.26 9.73 23.08
N ARG A 132 -10.37 8.80 24.04
CA ARG A 132 -9.20 8.18 24.69
C ARG A 132 -8.32 7.44 23.68
N PHE A 133 -8.91 6.61 22.83
CA PHE A 133 -8.19 5.83 21.83
C PHE A 133 -7.59 6.71 20.73
N GLY A 134 -8.34 7.72 20.28
CA GLY A 134 -7.87 8.72 19.34
C GLY A 134 -6.69 9.51 19.91
N PHE A 135 -6.78 9.96 21.16
CA PHE A 135 -5.69 10.68 21.83
C PHE A 135 -4.39 9.87 21.88
N VAL A 136 -4.45 8.61 22.33
CA VAL A 136 -3.22 7.79 22.41
C VAL A 136 -2.69 7.39 21.03
N ALA A 137 -3.56 7.20 20.03
CA ALA A 137 -3.13 6.98 18.65
C ALA A 137 -2.47 8.23 18.06
N THR A 138 -3.02 9.42 18.31
CA THR A 138 -2.41 10.69 17.92
C THR A 138 -1.06 10.91 18.61
N ALA A 139 -0.93 10.56 19.89
CA ALA A 139 0.37 10.60 20.57
C ALA A 139 1.39 9.66 19.91
N GLY A 140 0.97 8.44 19.55
CA GLY A 140 1.80 7.52 18.75
C GLY A 140 2.18 8.10 17.39
N LEU A 141 1.22 8.70 16.67
CA LEU A 141 1.44 9.37 15.39
C LEU A 141 2.50 10.47 15.50
N ILE A 142 2.37 11.36 16.49
CA ILE A 142 3.35 12.42 16.73
C ILE A 142 4.73 11.82 16.97
N LEU A 143 4.84 10.76 17.78
CA LEU A 143 6.10 10.06 18.02
C LEU A 143 6.71 9.49 16.73
N GLY A 144 5.90 8.97 15.81
CA GLY A 144 6.38 8.50 14.50
C GLY A 144 6.85 9.65 13.61
N LEU A 145 6.09 10.75 13.59
CA LEU A 145 6.40 11.96 12.81
C LEU A 145 7.66 12.70 13.28
N LEU A 146 8.11 12.48 14.52
CA LEU A 146 9.40 13.02 14.99
C LEU A 146 10.57 12.58 14.11
N LEU A 147 10.44 11.48 13.36
CA LEU A 147 11.46 11.06 12.40
C LEU A 147 11.70 12.10 11.29
N PHE A 148 10.73 12.97 10.96
CA PHE A 148 10.97 14.07 10.03
C PHE A 148 12.03 15.06 10.52
N LEU A 149 12.27 15.15 11.84
CA LEU A 149 13.36 15.99 12.38
C LEU A 149 14.74 15.50 11.95
N TRP A 150 14.85 14.27 11.41
CA TRP A 150 16.07 13.82 10.77
C TRP A 150 16.52 14.73 9.62
N LEU A 151 15.58 15.32 8.87
CA LEU A 151 15.90 16.21 7.75
C LEU A 151 16.74 17.44 8.17
N PRO A 152 16.26 18.32 9.08
CA PRO A 152 17.06 19.45 9.54
C PRO A 152 18.34 18.98 10.27
N ILE A 153 18.28 17.90 11.06
CA ILE A 153 19.45 17.37 11.77
C ILE A 153 20.56 16.96 10.79
N ARG A 154 20.21 16.25 9.72
CA ARG A 154 21.17 15.78 8.72
C ARG A 154 21.70 16.91 7.85
N SER A 155 20.86 17.88 7.54
CA SER A 155 21.19 19.06 6.74
C SER A 155 22.20 19.98 7.45
N MET A 156 22.14 20.13 8.77
CA MET A 156 23.13 20.88 9.56
C MET A 156 24.58 20.35 9.46
N ALA A 157 24.77 19.10 9.05
CA ALA A 157 26.10 18.55 8.77
C ALA A 157 26.66 18.97 7.40
N ASN A 158 25.96 19.87 6.68
CA ASN A 158 26.31 20.42 5.37
C ASN A 158 26.77 19.33 4.38
N PRO A 159 25.91 18.33 4.07
CA PRO A 159 26.27 17.32 3.07
C PRO A 159 26.45 17.95 1.69
N LEU A 160 27.25 17.29 0.85
CA LEU A 160 27.47 17.71 -0.55
C LEU A 160 26.15 17.82 -1.34
N LEU A 161 25.20 16.92 -1.08
CA LEU A 161 23.86 16.95 -1.65
C LEU A 161 22.86 17.22 -0.53
N ASP A 162 22.25 18.41 -0.54
CA ASP A 162 21.28 18.86 0.46
C ASP A 162 20.04 19.44 -0.20
N TRP A 163 19.12 18.56 -0.59
CA TRP A 163 17.96 18.96 -1.37
C TRP A 163 17.02 19.87 -0.57
N GLY A 164 16.98 21.15 -0.95
CA GLY A 164 16.14 22.17 -0.32
C GLY A 164 16.66 22.73 1.00
N ASP A 165 17.83 22.26 1.49
CA ASP A 165 18.52 22.75 2.68
C ASP A 165 17.57 23.01 3.89
N PRO A 166 16.92 21.96 4.44
CA PRO A 166 15.84 22.09 5.42
C PRO A 166 16.29 22.52 6.83
N GLN A 167 17.40 23.23 7.00
CA GLN A 167 17.91 23.68 8.32
C GLN A 167 17.01 24.69 9.03
N THR A 168 16.30 25.52 8.27
CA THR A 168 15.38 26.54 8.83
C THR A 168 13.95 26.03 8.83
N LEU A 169 13.10 26.53 9.73
CA LEU A 169 11.68 26.15 9.78
C LEU A 169 10.98 26.39 8.43
N LYS A 170 11.28 27.49 7.74
CA LYS A 170 10.73 27.80 6.40
C LYS A 170 11.10 26.71 5.39
N ARG A 171 12.38 26.32 5.32
CA ARG A 171 12.87 25.31 4.37
C ARG A 171 12.45 23.89 4.75
N PHE A 172 12.35 23.59 6.04
CA PHE A 172 11.75 22.36 6.53
C PHE A 172 10.29 22.22 6.09
N ILE A 173 9.47 23.26 6.26
CA ILE A 173 8.08 23.28 5.78
C ILE A 173 8.04 23.16 4.26
N TRP A 174 8.90 23.87 3.53
CA TRP A 174 9.02 23.78 2.07
C TRP A 174 9.27 22.34 1.61
N ALA A 175 10.20 21.63 2.28
CA ALA A 175 10.52 20.24 1.98
C ALA A 175 9.34 19.30 2.30
N LEU A 176 8.72 19.44 3.48
CA LEU A 176 7.57 18.62 3.89
C LEU A 176 6.34 18.82 3.00
N THR A 177 6.11 20.06 2.56
CA THR A 177 4.99 20.42 1.67
C THR A 177 5.32 20.21 0.21
N ARG A 178 6.53 19.72 -0.11
CA ARG A 178 6.96 19.33 -1.46
C ARG A 178 6.83 20.46 -2.48
N GLN A 179 7.09 21.69 -2.06
CA GLN A 179 6.89 22.90 -2.89
C GLN A 179 7.74 22.93 -4.17
N GLN A 180 8.81 22.14 -4.24
CA GLN A 180 9.65 21.98 -5.44
C GLN A 180 8.91 21.56 -6.72
N TRP A 181 7.76 20.90 -6.59
CA TRP A 181 7.03 20.37 -7.75
C TRP A 181 6.09 21.40 -8.39
N GLY A 182 5.91 22.57 -7.78
CA GLY A 182 4.91 23.53 -8.21
C GLY A 182 3.48 23.00 -8.08
N THR A 183 2.51 23.90 -7.98
CA THR A 183 1.09 23.53 -7.96
C THR A 183 0.30 24.59 -8.70
N ARG A 184 -0.58 24.15 -9.59
CA ARG A 184 -1.61 24.99 -10.21
C ARG A 184 -3.00 24.69 -9.69
N SER A 185 -3.91 25.62 -9.97
CA SER A 185 -5.33 25.31 -9.91
C SER A 185 -5.69 24.31 -11.00
N ILE A 186 -6.56 23.36 -10.67
CA ILE A 186 -7.16 22.46 -11.69
C ILE A 186 -8.01 23.24 -12.70
N PHE A 187 -8.55 24.40 -12.30
CA PHE A 187 -9.33 25.27 -13.17
C PHE A 187 -8.47 26.05 -14.18
N GLU A 188 -7.17 26.13 -13.95
CA GLU A 188 -6.18 26.71 -14.86
C GLU A 188 -5.58 25.66 -15.81
N ALA A 189 -6.03 24.41 -15.72
CA ALA A 189 -5.53 23.35 -16.58
C ALA A 189 -5.99 23.56 -18.04
N PRO A 190 -5.16 23.20 -19.04
CA PRO A 190 -5.53 23.29 -20.45
C PRO A 190 -6.84 22.55 -20.75
N PRO A 191 -7.64 23.01 -21.73
CA PRO A 191 -8.83 22.31 -22.17
C PRO A 191 -8.55 20.82 -22.48
N GLY A 192 -9.39 19.93 -21.97
CA GLY A 192 -9.22 18.48 -22.14
C GLY A 192 -8.17 17.82 -21.25
N TRP A 193 -7.38 18.59 -20.47
CA TRP A 193 -6.33 18.06 -19.60
C TRP A 193 -6.84 16.97 -18.66
N ILE A 194 -7.95 17.21 -17.96
CA ILE A 194 -8.52 16.25 -17.02
C ILE A 194 -8.85 14.93 -17.72
N ALA A 195 -9.45 14.98 -18.91
CA ALA A 195 -9.80 13.79 -19.66
C ALA A 195 -8.57 13.00 -20.12
N VAL A 196 -7.55 13.69 -20.64
CA VAL A 196 -6.29 13.07 -21.06
C VAL A 196 -5.56 12.45 -19.86
N PHE A 197 -5.41 13.20 -18.77
CA PHE A 197 -4.76 12.71 -17.55
C PHE A 197 -5.52 11.52 -16.96
N THR A 198 -6.86 11.57 -16.91
CA THR A 198 -7.70 10.47 -16.45
C THR A 198 -7.44 9.21 -17.26
N ARG A 199 -7.50 9.31 -18.60
CA ARG A 199 -7.25 8.19 -19.49
C ARG A 199 -5.87 7.59 -19.27
N ASP A 200 -4.84 8.44 -19.24
CA ASP A 200 -3.46 7.99 -19.10
C ASP A 200 -3.23 7.37 -17.72
N TRP A 201 -3.76 7.97 -16.65
CA TRP A 201 -3.72 7.40 -15.30
C TRP A 201 -4.36 6.02 -15.25
N PHE A 202 -5.57 5.85 -15.79
CA PHE A 202 -6.24 4.54 -15.80
C PHE A 202 -5.52 3.52 -16.69
N SER A 203 -4.85 3.97 -17.75
CA SER A 203 -4.08 3.07 -18.62
C SER A 203 -2.93 2.39 -17.85
N THR A 204 -2.33 3.06 -16.86
CA THR A 204 -1.18 2.53 -16.10
C THR A 204 -1.49 1.41 -15.11
N TYR A 205 -2.76 1.06 -14.89
CA TYR A 205 -3.12 0.04 -13.90
C TYR A 205 -2.83 -1.39 -14.35
N HIS A 206 -2.98 -1.66 -15.66
CA HIS A 206 -2.79 -2.98 -16.28
C HIS A 206 -3.18 -4.18 -15.38
N PRO A 207 -4.44 -4.30 -14.93
CA PRO A 207 -4.82 -5.27 -13.90
C PRO A 207 -4.66 -6.73 -14.33
N ILE A 208 -4.82 -7.02 -15.63
CA ILE A 208 -4.61 -8.35 -16.19
C ILE A 208 -3.12 -8.70 -16.18
N GLU A 209 -2.25 -7.74 -16.48
CA GLU A 209 -0.80 -7.95 -16.46
C GLU A 209 -0.26 -8.02 -15.03
N ASN A 210 -0.89 -7.35 -14.06
CA ASN A 210 -0.45 -7.34 -12.66
C ASN A 210 -1.00 -8.49 -11.81
N TRP A 211 -2.15 -9.08 -12.15
CA TRP A 211 -2.77 -10.16 -11.35
C TRP A 211 -3.12 -11.42 -12.16
N GLY A 212 -3.12 -11.35 -13.48
CA GLY A 212 -3.67 -12.39 -14.34
C GLY A 212 -5.21 -12.53 -14.23
N VAL A 213 -5.80 -13.24 -15.19
CA VAL A 213 -7.26 -13.51 -15.20
C VAL A 213 -7.70 -14.28 -13.95
N ALA A 214 -6.91 -15.27 -13.52
CA ALA A 214 -7.19 -16.05 -12.33
C ALA A 214 -7.14 -15.20 -11.04
N GLY A 215 -6.20 -14.26 -10.95
CA GLY A 215 -6.11 -13.32 -9.84
C GLY A 215 -7.30 -12.36 -9.80
N ILE A 216 -7.75 -11.84 -10.94
CA ILE A 216 -8.94 -10.97 -11.03
C ILE A 216 -10.21 -11.71 -10.59
N ILE A 217 -10.43 -12.94 -11.09
CA ILE A 217 -11.58 -13.76 -10.69
C ILE A 217 -11.53 -14.04 -9.18
N SER A 218 -10.35 -14.39 -8.67
CA SER A 218 -10.14 -14.64 -7.24
C SER A 218 -10.40 -13.37 -6.41
N LEU A 219 -9.92 -12.21 -6.85
CA LEU A 219 -10.19 -10.92 -6.21
C LEU A 219 -11.69 -10.66 -6.13
N ALA A 220 -12.43 -10.85 -7.23
CA ALA A 220 -13.88 -10.65 -7.26
C ALA A 220 -14.61 -11.55 -6.25
N ILE A 221 -14.26 -12.84 -6.22
CA ILE A 221 -14.80 -13.80 -5.23
C ILE A 221 -14.47 -13.33 -3.80
N GLY A 222 -13.21 -12.95 -3.55
CA GLY A 222 -12.75 -12.48 -2.25
C GLY A 222 -13.46 -11.22 -1.78
N ALA A 223 -13.65 -10.25 -2.67
CA ALA A 223 -14.39 -9.03 -2.39
C ALA A 223 -15.85 -9.33 -2.00
N VAL A 224 -16.53 -10.24 -2.71
CA VAL A 224 -17.89 -10.69 -2.37
C VAL A 224 -17.92 -11.39 -1.01
N VAL A 225 -16.95 -12.25 -0.71
CA VAL A 225 -16.83 -12.92 0.60
C VAL A 225 -16.64 -11.90 1.72
N LEU A 226 -15.72 -10.96 1.54
CA LEU A 226 -15.46 -9.91 2.52
C LEU A 226 -16.67 -9.00 2.70
N ALA A 227 -17.37 -8.61 1.63
CA ALA A 227 -18.59 -7.81 1.72
C ALA A 227 -19.66 -8.51 2.58
N ARG A 228 -19.83 -9.83 2.40
CA ARG A 228 -20.87 -10.60 3.08
C ARG A 228 -20.51 -11.02 4.50
N ARG A 229 -19.22 -11.29 4.77
CA ARG A 229 -18.80 -11.97 6.02
C ARG A 229 -17.63 -11.31 6.74
N GLY A 230 -17.02 -10.29 6.15
CA GLY A 230 -15.83 -9.62 6.66
C GLY A 230 -15.83 -8.13 6.37
N SER A 231 -16.99 -7.46 6.40
CA SER A 231 -17.20 -6.12 5.85
C SER A 231 -16.23 -5.07 6.41
N MET A 232 -15.83 -5.18 7.68
CA MET A 232 -14.80 -4.31 8.27
C MET A 232 -13.43 -4.45 7.58
N LYS A 233 -13.04 -5.66 7.18
CA LYS A 233 -11.77 -5.90 6.46
C LYS A 233 -11.86 -5.36 5.04
N LEU A 234 -13.02 -5.51 4.38
CA LEU A 234 -13.28 -4.86 3.11
C LEU A 234 -13.18 -3.33 3.25
N ALA A 235 -13.75 -2.76 4.31
CA ALA A 235 -13.70 -1.33 4.59
C ALA A 235 -12.25 -0.85 4.81
N TRP A 236 -11.40 -1.63 5.49
CA TRP A 236 -9.96 -1.32 5.59
C TRP A 236 -9.28 -1.34 4.22
N LEU A 237 -9.49 -2.39 3.41
CA LEU A 237 -8.91 -2.45 2.06
C LEU A 237 -9.38 -1.28 1.18
N ALA A 238 -10.67 -0.94 1.23
CA ALA A 238 -11.22 0.21 0.52
C ALA A 238 -10.66 1.55 1.05
N ALA A 239 -10.47 1.68 2.36
CA ALA A 239 -9.88 2.86 2.99
C ALA A 239 -8.38 3.02 2.72
N ILE A 240 -7.69 1.95 2.31
CA ILE A 240 -6.33 2.02 1.78
C ILE A 240 -6.39 2.49 0.33
N CYS A 241 -7.20 1.84 -0.51
CA CYS A 241 -7.20 2.09 -1.95
C CYS A 241 -7.80 3.45 -2.33
N ILE A 242 -9.01 3.77 -1.84
CA ILE A 242 -9.79 4.91 -2.35
C ILE A 242 -9.14 6.25 -2.00
N PRO A 243 -8.84 6.56 -0.71
CA PRO A 243 -8.24 7.84 -0.37
C PRO A 243 -6.84 8.00 -0.97
N TYR A 244 -6.07 6.90 -1.05
CA TYR A 244 -4.76 6.90 -1.68
C TYR A 244 -4.86 7.21 -3.18
N THR A 245 -5.73 6.51 -3.90
CA THR A 245 -5.93 6.71 -5.35
C THR A 245 -6.39 8.13 -5.63
N LEU A 246 -7.39 8.61 -4.89
CA LEU A 246 -7.91 9.97 -5.05
C LEU A 246 -6.86 11.02 -4.71
N GLY A 247 -6.09 10.82 -3.64
CA GLY A 247 -5.03 11.73 -3.23
C GLY A 247 -3.89 11.81 -4.26
N MET A 248 -3.43 10.67 -4.76
CA MET A 248 -2.40 10.60 -5.79
C MET A 248 -2.89 11.17 -7.12
N TYR A 249 -4.10 10.77 -7.55
CA TYR A 249 -4.73 11.30 -8.76
C TYR A 249 -4.89 12.82 -8.69
N TRP A 250 -5.43 13.34 -7.58
CA TRP A 250 -5.65 14.76 -7.38
C TRP A 250 -4.34 15.56 -7.25
N GLY A 251 -3.35 15.02 -6.53
CA GLY A 251 -2.04 15.65 -6.36
C GLY A 251 -1.33 15.84 -7.71
N HIS A 252 -1.26 14.79 -8.52
CA HIS A 252 -0.62 14.84 -9.83
C HIS A 252 -1.39 15.66 -10.84
N LEU A 253 -2.73 15.69 -10.74
CA LEU A 253 -3.55 16.54 -11.60
C LEU A 253 -3.27 18.04 -11.38
N LYS A 254 -2.91 18.42 -10.14
CA LYS A 254 -2.53 19.77 -9.73
C LYS A 254 -1.05 20.08 -9.91
N GLN A 255 -0.21 19.10 -10.16
CA GLN A 255 1.23 19.30 -10.29
C GLN A 255 1.54 20.05 -11.60
N ASP A 256 2.39 21.07 -11.49
CA ASP A 256 2.86 21.81 -12.66
C ASP A 256 3.95 21.03 -13.39
N GLY A 257 3.94 21.12 -14.73
CA GLY A 257 4.97 20.51 -15.56
C GLY A 257 5.03 18.97 -15.52
N ILE A 258 3.96 18.30 -15.09
CA ILE A 258 3.93 16.83 -15.08
C ILE A 258 4.11 16.27 -16.50
N ASN A 259 5.13 15.43 -16.66
CA ASN A 259 5.49 14.86 -17.95
C ASN A 259 4.59 13.64 -18.25
N LEU A 260 3.53 13.83 -19.04
CA LEU A 260 2.67 12.72 -19.47
C LEU A 260 3.43 11.68 -20.31
N THR A 261 4.49 12.09 -21.02
CA THR A 261 5.36 11.16 -21.75
C THR A 261 6.07 10.24 -20.76
N TYR A 262 6.52 10.76 -19.62
CA TYR A 262 7.10 9.94 -18.55
C TYR A 262 6.09 8.90 -18.04
N ILE A 263 4.86 9.32 -17.72
CA ILE A 263 3.80 8.41 -17.25
C ILE A 263 3.50 7.32 -18.28
N ARG A 264 3.49 7.67 -19.58
CA ARG A 264 3.21 6.72 -20.67
C ARG A 264 4.38 5.80 -20.99
N GLN A 265 5.62 6.27 -20.82
CA GLN A 265 6.83 5.52 -21.20
C GLN A 265 7.38 4.66 -20.07
N TYR A 266 7.49 5.21 -18.86
CA TYR A 266 8.06 4.52 -17.70
C TYR A 266 7.01 3.87 -16.82
N GLY A 267 5.73 4.22 -17.01
CA GLY A 267 4.67 3.79 -16.12
C GLY A 267 4.80 4.42 -14.73
N VAL A 268 3.76 4.23 -13.92
CA VAL A 268 3.74 4.64 -12.50
C VAL A 268 3.14 3.51 -11.67
N SER A 269 3.50 2.27 -12.01
CA SER A 269 2.98 1.05 -11.38
C SER A 269 3.35 0.97 -9.90
N ASP A 270 4.48 1.55 -9.51
CA ASP A 270 4.91 1.76 -8.12
C ASP A 270 3.90 2.59 -7.31
N TRP A 271 3.18 3.51 -7.95
CA TRP A 271 2.13 4.29 -7.29
C TRP A 271 0.89 3.45 -7.00
N HIS A 272 0.65 2.36 -7.73
CA HIS A 272 -0.56 1.53 -7.54
C HIS A 272 -0.38 0.41 -6.50
N LEU A 273 0.79 0.33 -5.86
CA LEU A 273 1.12 -0.76 -4.92
C LEU A 273 0.10 -1.02 -3.81
N PRO A 274 -0.52 -0.01 -3.14
CA PRO A 274 -1.54 -0.28 -2.14
C PRO A 274 -2.77 -1.00 -2.73
N ILE A 275 -3.10 -0.72 -3.99
CA ILE A 275 -4.22 -1.33 -4.72
C ILE A 275 -3.84 -2.76 -5.10
N TYR A 276 -2.63 -2.97 -5.62
CA TYR A 276 -2.08 -4.29 -5.91
C TYR A 276 -2.07 -5.19 -4.68
N MET A 277 -1.61 -4.67 -3.55
CA MET A 277 -1.61 -5.37 -2.26
C MET A 277 -3.02 -5.70 -1.77
N ALA A 278 -3.95 -4.74 -1.82
CA ALA A 278 -5.33 -4.97 -1.39
C ALA A 278 -6.06 -5.98 -2.28
N GLY A 279 -5.87 -5.90 -3.60
CA GLY A 279 -6.43 -6.84 -4.56
C GLY A 279 -5.87 -8.25 -4.37
N ALA A 280 -4.56 -8.38 -4.12
CA ALA A 280 -3.92 -9.66 -3.81
C ALA A 280 -4.41 -10.28 -2.48
N LEU A 281 -4.60 -9.46 -1.43
CA LEU A 281 -5.22 -9.91 -0.17
C LEU A 281 -6.64 -10.43 -0.38
N ALA A 282 -7.47 -9.70 -1.14
CA ALA A 282 -8.80 -10.16 -1.51
C ALA A 282 -8.72 -11.44 -2.36
N GLY A 283 -7.80 -11.50 -3.32
CA GLY A 283 -7.55 -12.67 -4.17
C GLY A 283 -7.23 -13.92 -3.36
N GLY A 284 -6.37 -13.83 -2.35
CA GLY A 284 -6.08 -14.96 -1.46
C GLY A 284 -7.31 -15.45 -0.69
N ILE A 285 -8.16 -14.54 -0.21
CA ILE A 285 -9.46 -14.90 0.39
C ILE A 285 -10.36 -15.59 -0.64
N GLY A 286 -10.39 -15.08 -1.88
CA GLY A 286 -11.18 -15.68 -2.95
C GLY A 286 -10.74 -17.09 -3.32
N VAL A 287 -9.43 -17.35 -3.39
CA VAL A 287 -8.88 -18.69 -3.61
C VAL A 287 -9.29 -19.64 -2.48
N ALA A 288 -9.13 -19.22 -1.22
CA ALA A 288 -9.52 -20.04 -0.08
C ALA A 288 -11.01 -20.41 -0.12
N TRP A 289 -11.88 -19.46 -0.48
CA TRP A 289 -13.33 -19.70 -0.56
C TRP A 289 -13.75 -20.51 -1.77
N GLY A 290 -13.17 -20.24 -2.94
CA GLY A 290 -13.42 -21.02 -4.15
C GLY A 290 -13.08 -22.49 -3.92
N LEU A 291 -11.93 -22.76 -3.32
CA LEU A 291 -11.49 -24.11 -2.99
C LEU A 291 -12.33 -24.76 -1.87
N ASP A 292 -12.77 -24.00 -0.86
CA ASP A 292 -13.68 -24.53 0.17
C ASP A 292 -15.03 -24.94 -0.42
N TRP A 293 -15.57 -24.12 -1.33
CA TRP A 293 -16.77 -24.47 -2.08
C TRP A 293 -16.54 -25.72 -2.94
N MET A 294 -15.43 -25.79 -3.68
CA MET A 294 -15.12 -26.97 -4.49
C MET A 294 -14.94 -28.24 -3.65
N LYS A 295 -14.30 -28.14 -2.48
CA LYS A 295 -14.09 -29.25 -1.55
C LYS A 295 -15.41 -29.86 -1.07
N ARG A 296 -16.45 -29.04 -0.91
CA ARG A 296 -17.79 -29.49 -0.50
C ARG A 296 -18.58 -30.15 -1.62
N ASN A 297 -18.30 -29.80 -2.87
CA ASN A 297 -19.09 -30.23 -4.03
C ASN A 297 -18.36 -31.24 -4.93
N THR A 298 -17.04 -31.37 -4.84
CA THR A 298 -16.21 -32.19 -5.72
C THR A 298 -14.96 -32.72 -4.99
N ARG A 299 -14.36 -33.80 -5.51
CA ARG A 299 -13.06 -34.32 -5.02
C ARG A 299 -11.84 -33.62 -5.64
N LEU A 300 -12.06 -32.64 -6.53
CA LEU A 300 -11.00 -32.00 -7.34
C LEU A 300 -10.30 -30.84 -6.63
N ALA A 301 -10.72 -30.45 -5.42
CA ALA A 301 -10.15 -29.30 -4.73
C ALA A 301 -8.61 -29.37 -4.54
N PRO A 302 -7.98 -30.52 -4.22
CA PRO A 302 -6.52 -30.62 -4.16
C PRO A 302 -5.84 -30.37 -5.50
N ALA A 303 -6.38 -30.93 -6.59
CA ALA A 303 -5.84 -30.73 -7.94
C ALA A 303 -5.95 -29.27 -8.37
N MET A 304 -7.10 -28.62 -8.12
CA MET A 304 -7.29 -27.21 -8.41
C MET A 304 -6.39 -26.30 -7.57
N ALA A 305 -6.15 -26.64 -6.31
CA ALA A 305 -5.20 -25.91 -5.47
C ALA A 305 -3.79 -25.96 -6.07
N ALA A 306 -3.34 -27.14 -6.53
CA ALA A 306 -2.05 -27.30 -7.20
C ALA A 306 -1.98 -26.48 -8.50
N VAL A 307 -3.04 -26.49 -9.32
CA VAL A 307 -3.12 -25.69 -10.55
C VAL A 307 -3.04 -24.20 -10.27
N VAL A 308 -3.78 -23.69 -9.27
CA VAL A 308 -3.77 -22.27 -8.91
C VAL A 308 -2.38 -21.84 -8.45
N LEU A 309 -1.74 -22.62 -7.56
CA LEU A 309 -0.40 -22.31 -7.08
C LEU A 309 0.65 -22.42 -8.20
N ALA A 310 0.56 -23.42 -9.07
CA ALA A 310 1.46 -23.57 -10.21
C ALA A 310 1.32 -22.42 -11.21
N ALA A 311 0.08 -22.04 -11.56
CA ALA A 311 -0.18 -20.91 -12.45
C ALA A 311 0.32 -19.58 -11.85
N ALA A 312 0.07 -19.35 -10.56
CA ALA A 312 0.56 -18.17 -9.87
C ALA A 312 2.10 -18.16 -9.75
N GLY A 313 2.73 -19.31 -9.54
CA GLY A 313 4.19 -19.46 -9.49
C GLY A 313 4.87 -19.25 -10.85
N ILE A 314 4.36 -19.86 -11.92
CA ILE A 314 4.90 -19.72 -13.29
C ILE A 314 4.82 -18.25 -13.72
N THR A 315 3.66 -17.63 -13.51
CA THR A 315 3.46 -16.23 -13.89
C THR A 315 4.30 -15.26 -13.05
N GLY A 316 4.48 -15.55 -11.75
CA GLY A 316 5.44 -14.83 -10.91
C GLY A 316 6.88 -14.95 -11.43
N GLY A 317 7.30 -16.13 -11.88
CA GLY A 317 8.61 -16.33 -12.51
C GLY A 317 8.80 -15.51 -13.78
N GLN A 318 7.76 -15.41 -14.61
CA GLN A 318 7.77 -14.55 -15.81
C GLN A 318 7.85 -13.06 -15.43
N ALA A 319 7.12 -12.63 -14.40
CA ALA A 319 7.17 -11.26 -13.90
C ALA A 319 8.57 -10.89 -13.36
N ILE A 320 9.27 -11.82 -12.69
CA ILE A 320 10.68 -11.64 -12.29
C ILE A 320 11.58 -11.42 -13.50
N GLY A 321 11.36 -12.17 -14.58
CA GLY A 321 12.10 -11.97 -15.83
C GLY A 321 11.90 -10.57 -16.43
N ARG A 322 10.66 -10.05 -16.39
CA ARG A 322 10.33 -8.72 -16.93
C ARG A 322 10.78 -7.57 -16.03
N ALA A 323 10.74 -7.76 -14.71
CA ALA A 323 11.23 -6.79 -13.71
C ALA A 323 12.76 -6.84 -13.52
N SER A 324 13.48 -7.62 -14.33
CA SER A 324 14.93 -7.72 -14.26
C SER A 324 15.58 -6.41 -14.69
N MET A 325 16.40 -5.84 -13.82
CA MET A 325 17.20 -4.64 -14.12
C MET A 325 18.42 -4.93 -15.01
N HIS A 326 18.55 -6.16 -15.54
CA HIS A 326 19.70 -6.56 -16.38
C HIS A 326 19.89 -5.64 -17.59
N ASP A 327 18.80 -5.12 -18.16
CA ASP A 327 18.82 -4.29 -19.35
C ASP A 327 18.65 -2.78 -19.03
N PHE A 328 18.61 -2.40 -17.75
CA PHE A 328 18.36 -1.02 -17.32
C PHE A 328 19.61 -0.16 -17.48
N ASN A 329 19.65 0.64 -18.56
CA ASN A 329 20.86 1.33 -19.00
C ASN A 329 20.61 2.81 -19.30
N GLU A 330 20.05 3.57 -18.34
CA GLU A 330 19.85 5.03 -18.49
C GLU A 330 20.50 5.92 -17.41
N PRO A 331 21.83 5.83 -17.18
CA PRO A 331 22.53 6.80 -16.32
C PRO A 331 22.46 8.25 -16.84
N LYS A 332 22.23 8.44 -18.16
CA LYS A 332 22.35 9.75 -18.81
C LYS A 332 21.21 10.72 -18.47
N MET A 333 19.96 10.25 -18.42
CA MET A 333 18.82 11.12 -18.06
C MET A 333 18.83 11.52 -16.58
N PHE A 334 19.31 10.64 -15.69
CA PHE A 334 19.40 10.95 -14.26
C PHE A 334 20.39 12.09 -13.98
N ILE A 335 21.51 12.15 -14.71
CA ILE A 335 22.51 13.23 -14.58
C ILE A 335 21.92 14.58 -15.03
N GLU A 336 21.13 14.59 -16.10
CA GLU A 336 20.54 15.83 -16.63
C GLU A 336 19.48 16.44 -15.69
N ASP A 337 18.68 15.61 -15.00
CA ASP A 337 17.65 16.09 -14.08
C ASP A 337 18.16 16.36 -12.65
N ALA A 338 19.17 15.62 -12.16
CA ALA A 338 19.74 15.82 -10.82
C ALA A 338 20.49 17.16 -10.67
N LEU A 339 20.86 17.80 -11.79
CA LEU A 339 21.58 19.07 -11.83
C LEU A 339 20.67 20.30 -11.98
N ARG A 340 19.34 20.15 -11.90
CA ARG A 340 18.45 21.31 -11.91
C ARG A 340 18.74 22.19 -10.68
N PRO A 341 19.18 23.45 -10.86
CA PRO A 341 19.51 24.32 -9.74
C PRO A 341 18.25 24.63 -8.93
N THR A 342 18.35 24.53 -7.60
CA THR A 342 17.38 25.15 -6.70
C THR A 342 17.37 26.66 -6.92
N PRO A 343 16.21 27.34 -6.93
CA PRO A 343 16.17 28.78 -7.07
C PRO A 343 16.90 29.43 -5.89
N ASP A 344 17.88 30.30 -6.19
CA ASP A 344 18.36 31.27 -5.24
C ASP A 344 17.21 32.23 -4.94
N ASN A 345 16.69 32.23 -3.70
CA ASN A 345 16.07 33.36 -2.96
C ASN A 345 15.43 32.92 -1.63
#